data_AF-A0A4Z0NVK7-F1
#
_entry.id   AF-A0A4Z0NVK7-F1
#
_cell.length_a   1.000
_cell.length_b   1.000
_cell.length_c   1.000
_cell.angle_alpha   90.00
_cell.angle_beta   90.00
_cell.angle_gamma   90.00
#
_symmetry.space_group_name_H-M   'P 1'
#
loop_
_entity.id
_entity.type
_entity.pdbx_description
1 polymer ?
#
loop_
_entity_poly.entity_id
_entity_poly.type
_entity_poly.pdbx_seq_one_letter_code
_entity_poly.pdbx_strand_id
1 'polypeptide(L)'
;MVSQPKSKTWDGNPFFPQGQTMRLPAPGTVPRAAPDRPVPQPASATPALLARGQERYGVFCTPCHGGAGHGDGMIVQRGYPRPPSLAEARLRQAPARYVYDVISNGKGTMLSYGAQVPPADRWAIVAYIRALQLSQGATLASLPPEDQAWVAAAGRSSPGERK
;
A
#
# COMPACT_ATOMS: atom_id res chain seq x y z
N MET A 1 17.66 37.21 -8.92
CA MET A 1 17.83 35.81 -9.40
C MET A 1 16.62 34.92 -9.04
N VAL A 2 15.39 35.41 -9.19
CA VAL A 2 14.16 34.65 -8.85
C VAL A 2 13.77 33.70 -9.99
N SER A 3 13.92 34.17 -11.23
CA SER A 3 13.84 33.35 -12.45
C SER A 3 15.25 33.21 -13.05
N GLN A 4 15.58 32.02 -13.51
CA GLN A 4 16.85 31.70 -14.18
C GLN A 4 16.54 31.23 -15.60
N PRO A 5 17.44 31.46 -16.58
CA PRO A 5 17.26 30.99 -17.96
C PRO A 5 17.59 29.49 -18.10
N LYS A 6 16.93 28.66 -17.29
CA LYS A 6 16.99 27.20 -17.34
C LYS A 6 15.64 26.62 -16.96
N SER A 7 15.24 25.53 -17.60
CA SER A 7 14.00 24.83 -17.24
C SER A 7 14.23 23.94 -16.01
N LYS A 8 13.32 24.02 -15.04
CA LYS A 8 13.16 23.02 -13.98
C LYS A 8 12.19 21.93 -14.44
N THR A 9 12.16 20.84 -13.69
CA THR A 9 11.34 19.64 -13.99
C THR A 9 9.91 19.99 -14.39
N TRP A 10 9.21 20.80 -13.59
CA TRP A 10 7.78 21.10 -13.80
C TRP A 10 7.51 22.45 -14.48
N ASP A 11 8.53 23.08 -15.06
CA ASP A 11 8.35 24.37 -15.73
C ASP A 11 7.61 24.19 -17.07
N GLY A 12 6.83 25.20 -17.45
CA GLY A 12 6.24 25.28 -18.78
C GLY A 12 7.32 25.52 -19.85
N ASN A 13 7.15 24.92 -21.03
CA ASN A 13 8.07 25.07 -22.15
C ASN A 13 7.32 25.26 -23.48
N PRO A 14 7.30 26.48 -24.06
CA PRO A 14 6.58 26.78 -25.29
C PRO A 14 7.22 26.16 -26.55
N PHE A 15 8.45 25.65 -26.46
CA PHE A 15 9.10 24.96 -27.58
C PHE A 15 8.39 23.64 -27.93
N PHE A 16 7.83 22.95 -26.95
CA PHE A 16 7.14 21.68 -27.17
C PHE A 16 5.63 21.88 -27.34
N PRO A 17 4.96 21.11 -28.23
CA PRO A 17 3.52 21.27 -28.50
C PRO A 17 2.60 21.15 -27.28
N GLN A 18 3.05 20.44 -26.24
CA GLN A 18 2.29 20.19 -25.02
C GLN A 18 2.62 21.19 -23.90
N GLY A 19 3.50 22.17 -24.15
CA GLY A 19 3.88 23.17 -23.16
C GLY A 19 4.67 22.63 -21.97
N GLN A 20 5.17 21.39 -22.01
CA GLN A 20 5.79 20.70 -20.87
C GLN A 20 7.31 20.55 -21.05
N THR A 21 8.08 20.84 -20.00
CA THR A 21 9.50 20.50 -19.94
C THR A 21 9.71 19.00 -19.79
N MET A 22 8.93 18.32 -18.93
CA MET A 22 9.00 16.86 -18.80
C MET A 22 8.62 16.18 -20.10
N ARG A 23 9.48 15.27 -20.56
CA ARG A 23 9.24 14.41 -21.71
C ARG A 23 9.31 12.97 -21.26
N LEU A 24 8.46 12.12 -21.86
CA LEU A 24 8.59 10.68 -21.68
C LEU A 24 9.89 10.20 -22.34
N PRO A 25 10.66 9.33 -21.67
CA PRO A 25 11.79 8.65 -22.31
C PRO A 25 11.33 7.86 -23.54
N ALA A 26 12.25 7.62 -24.48
CA ALA A 26 11.96 6.75 -25.61
C ALA A 26 11.55 5.34 -25.12
N PRO A 27 10.55 4.69 -25.73
CA PRO A 27 10.16 3.33 -25.37
C PRO A 27 11.35 2.36 -25.38
N GLY A 28 11.43 1.49 -24.37
CA GLY A 28 12.54 0.52 -24.23
C GLY A 28 13.81 1.09 -23.57
N THR A 29 13.82 2.36 -23.16
CA THR A 29 14.94 2.95 -22.41
C THR A 29 15.12 2.27 -21.06
N VAL A 30 16.34 1.81 -20.75
CA VAL A 30 16.70 1.22 -19.45
C VAL A 30 17.63 2.16 -18.69
N PRO A 31 17.27 2.61 -17.47
CA PRO A 31 18.11 3.50 -16.69
C PRO A 31 19.31 2.74 -16.08
N ARG A 32 20.47 3.40 -16.00
CA ARG A 32 21.68 2.82 -15.38
C ARG A 32 21.51 2.55 -13.88
N ALA A 33 20.83 3.46 -13.18
CA ALA A 33 20.38 3.29 -11.80
C ALA A 33 18.85 3.26 -11.81
N ALA A 34 18.28 2.14 -11.40
CA ALA A 34 16.85 1.85 -11.51
C ALA A 34 16.24 1.72 -10.11
N PRO A 35 15.73 2.81 -9.49
CA PRO A 35 15.05 2.73 -8.20
C PRO A 35 13.75 1.90 -8.27
N ASP A 36 13.23 1.69 -9.47
CA ASP A 36 12.08 0.86 -9.83
C ASP A 36 12.47 -0.58 -10.23
N ARG A 37 13.74 -0.96 -10.09
CA ARG A 37 14.19 -2.33 -10.38
C ARG A 37 13.40 -3.33 -9.53
N PRO A 38 12.92 -4.44 -10.12
CA PRO A 38 12.26 -5.50 -9.37
C PRO A 38 13.15 -5.97 -8.21
N VAL A 39 12.57 -6.02 -7.01
CA VAL A 39 13.22 -6.59 -5.83
C VAL A 39 12.54 -7.92 -5.49
N PRO A 40 13.30 -8.94 -5.03
CA PRO A 40 12.74 -10.22 -4.65
C PRO A 40 11.78 -10.05 -3.46
N GLN A 41 10.83 -10.98 -3.34
CA GLN A 41 9.97 -11.05 -2.16
C GLN A 41 10.83 -11.25 -0.90
N PRO A 42 10.62 -10.46 0.17
CA PRO A 42 11.31 -10.66 1.43
C PRO A 42 11.02 -12.06 2.01
N ALA A 43 12.04 -12.71 2.57
CA ALA A 43 11.92 -14.04 3.16
C ALA A 43 11.08 -14.05 4.44
N SER A 44 11.04 -12.93 5.17
CA SER A 44 10.29 -12.78 6.43
C SER A 44 9.67 -11.39 6.58
N ALA A 45 8.59 -11.32 7.34
CA ALA A 45 7.93 -10.07 7.71
C ALA A 45 8.54 -9.52 9.00
N THR A 46 9.56 -8.67 8.88
CA THR A 46 10.19 -8.02 10.04
C THR A 46 9.31 -6.87 10.58
N PRO A 47 9.45 -6.47 11.85
CA PRO A 47 8.72 -5.32 12.40
C PRO A 47 8.94 -4.04 11.60
N ALA A 48 10.17 -3.78 11.13
CA ALA A 48 10.48 -2.63 10.29
C ALA A 48 9.77 -2.68 8.93
N LEU A 49 9.70 -3.87 8.31
CA LEU A 49 8.97 -4.05 7.05
C LEU A 49 7.47 -3.83 7.24
N LEU A 50 6.91 -4.34 8.34
CA LEU A 50 5.49 -4.15 8.66
C LEU A 50 5.16 -2.70 8.96
N ALA A 51 5.99 -2.01 9.74
CA ALA A 51 5.82 -0.57 10.02
C ALA A 51 5.87 0.26 8.73
N ARG A 52 6.82 -0.04 7.84
CA ARG A 52 6.89 0.58 6.51
C ARG A 52 5.65 0.26 5.67
N GLY A 53 5.19 -0.97 5.70
CA GLY A 53 3.99 -1.41 4.99
C GLY A 53 2.74 -0.68 5.47
N GLN A 54 2.58 -0.52 6.78
CA GLN A 54 1.49 0.23 7.39
C GLN A 54 1.50 1.70 6.96
N GLU A 55 2.66 2.36 7.03
CA GLU A 55 2.81 3.74 6.57
C GLU A 55 2.37 3.89 5.11
N ARG A 56 2.89 3.04 4.23
CA ARG A 56 2.61 3.11 2.79
C ARG A 56 1.17 2.72 2.44
N TYR A 57 0.61 1.73 3.12
CA TYR A 57 -0.81 1.39 3.01
C TYR A 57 -1.69 2.57 3.44
N GLY A 58 -1.33 3.22 4.54
CA GLY A 58 -1.94 4.45 5.05
C GLY A 58 -2.06 5.53 3.97
N VAL A 59 -0.97 5.79 3.26
CA VAL A 59 -0.88 6.84 2.22
C VAL A 59 -1.65 6.47 0.95
N PHE A 60 -1.44 5.26 0.41
CA PHE A 60 -1.88 4.94 -0.95
C PHE A 60 -3.15 4.09 -1.02
N CYS A 61 -3.45 3.30 0.00
CA CYS A 61 -4.45 2.23 -0.08
C CYS A 61 -5.72 2.55 0.72
N THR A 62 -5.60 3.21 1.88
CA THR A 62 -6.75 3.51 2.75
C THR A 62 -7.87 4.34 2.12
N PRO A 63 -7.63 5.27 1.17
CA PRO A 63 -8.73 6.05 0.58
C PRO A 63 -9.79 5.17 -0.09
N CYS A 64 -9.38 4.02 -0.65
CA CYS A 64 -10.26 3.07 -1.33
C CYS A 64 -10.57 1.84 -0.48
N HIS A 65 -9.55 1.24 0.15
CA HIS A 65 -9.68 -0.04 0.85
C HIS A 65 -10.06 0.09 2.34
N GLY A 66 -10.01 1.29 2.90
CA GLY A 66 -10.23 1.52 4.33
C GLY A 66 -9.05 1.07 5.20
N GLY A 67 -9.02 1.49 6.47
CA GLY A 67 -7.94 1.15 7.42
C GLY A 67 -7.86 -0.35 7.71
N ALA A 68 -9.01 -1.03 7.80
CA ALA A 68 -9.10 -2.46 8.03
C ALA A 68 -9.10 -3.31 6.73
N GLY A 69 -9.10 -2.67 5.55
CA GLY A 69 -9.09 -3.39 4.28
C GLY A 69 -10.45 -3.99 3.88
N HIS A 70 -11.57 -3.45 4.39
CA HIS A 70 -12.91 -3.93 4.06
C HIS A 70 -13.48 -3.37 2.75
N GLY A 71 -12.75 -2.50 2.06
CA GLY A 71 -13.21 -1.87 0.82
C GLY A 71 -14.17 -0.72 1.07
N ASP A 72 -14.19 -0.16 2.27
CA ASP A 72 -15.10 0.89 2.73
C ASP A 72 -14.41 2.24 2.90
N GLY A 73 -13.35 2.48 2.12
CA GLY A 73 -12.60 3.74 2.13
C GLY A 73 -13.46 4.94 1.77
N MET A 74 -13.00 6.13 2.14
CA MET A 74 -13.76 7.38 2.02
C MET A 74 -14.28 7.66 0.60
N ILE A 75 -13.57 7.26 -0.45
CA ILE A 75 -14.03 7.53 -1.82
C ILE A 75 -15.24 6.65 -2.21
N VAL A 76 -15.38 5.47 -1.61
CA VAL A 76 -16.51 4.55 -1.86
C VAL A 76 -17.81 5.18 -1.33
N GLN A 77 -17.73 5.87 -0.20
CA GLN A 77 -18.85 6.65 0.35
C GLN A 77 -19.26 7.82 -0.55
N ARG A 78 -18.44 8.15 -1.56
CA ARG A 78 -18.67 9.21 -2.55
C ARG A 78 -19.02 8.67 -3.94
N GLY A 79 -19.39 7.40 -4.05
CA GLY A 79 -19.90 6.78 -5.29
C GLY A 79 -18.87 6.03 -6.13
N TYR A 80 -17.61 5.89 -5.66
CA TYR A 80 -16.67 4.98 -6.31
C TYR A 80 -17.06 3.51 -6.10
N PRO A 81 -16.80 2.62 -7.09
CA PRO A 81 -17.05 1.19 -6.93
C PRO A 81 -16.32 0.62 -5.71
N ARG A 82 -17.04 -0.16 -4.89
CA ARG A 82 -16.48 -0.81 -3.70
C ARG A 82 -15.42 -1.84 -4.10
N PRO A 83 -14.15 -1.70 -3.67
CA PRO A 83 -13.16 -2.76 -3.86
C PRO A 83 -13.54 -4.02 -3.07
N PRO A 84 -13.09 -5.22 -3.48
CA PRO A 84 -13.26 -6.42 -2.68
C PRO A 84 -12.59 -6.25 -1.32
N SER A 85 -13.14 -6.89 -0.29
CA SER A 85 -12.47 -6.89 1.01
C SER A 85 -11.21 -7.72 0.93
N LEU A 86 -10.10 -7.18 1.42
CA LEU A 86 -8.82 -7.87 1.49
C LEU A 86 -8.87 -9.13 2.37
N ALA A 87 -9.90 -9.28 3.21
CA ALA A 87 -10.12 -10.43 4.09
C ALA A 87 -10.84 -11.60 3.41
N GLU A 88 -11.37 -11.42 2.20
CA GLU A 88 -12.05 -12.48 1.45
C GLU A 88 -11.15 -13.70 1.30
N ALA A 89 -11.73 -14.91 1.43
CA ALA A 89 -10.98 -16.17 1.38
C ALA A 89 -10.12 -16.29 0.11
N ARG A 90 -10.65 -15.87 -1.04
CA ARG A 90 -9.94 -15.85 -2.32
C ARG A 90 -8.68 -14.98 -2.26
N LEU A 91 -8.71 -13.82 -1.60
CA LEU A 91 -7.55 -12.92 -1.48
C LEU A 91 -6.58 -13.35 -0.39
N ARG A 92 -7.07 -13.99 0.67
CA ARG A 92 -6.21 -14.66 1.67
C ARG A 92 -5.40 -15.80 1.04
N GLN A 93 -6.03 -16.62 0.21
CA GLN A 93 -5.39 -17.75 -0.47
C GLN A 93 -4.57 -17.36 -1.71
N ALA A 94 -4.81 -16.18 -2.29
CA ALA A 94 -4.02 -15.71 -3.42
C ALA A 94 -2.53 -15.61 -3.06
N PRO A 95 -1.60 -15.88 -3.98
CA PRO A 95 -0.17 -15.76 -3.70
C PRO A 95 0.22 -14.31 -3.40
N ALA A 96 1.24 -14.09 -2.57
CA ALA A 96 1.74 -12.73 -2.26
C ALA A 96 2.10 -11.95 -3.54
N ARG A 97 2.68 -12.64 -4.52
CA ARG A 97 3.01 -12.08 -5.83
C ARG A 97 1.80 -11.51 -6.58
N TYR A 98 0.63 -12.13 -6.46
CA TYR A 98 -0.58 -11.61 -7.10
C TYR A 98 -0.96 -10.22 -6.56
N VAL A 99 -0.87 -10.00 -5.24
CA VAL A 99 -1.16 -8.69 -4.64
C VAL A 99 -0.11 -7.66 -5.09
N TYR A 100 1.17 -8.05 -5.13
CA TYR A 100 2.25 -7.21 -5.65
C TYR A 100 2.00 -6.76 -7.10
N ASP A 101 1.57 -7.68 -7.97
CA ASP A 101 1.31 -7.39 -9.37
C ASP A 101 0.08 -6.49 -9.55
N VAL A 102 -0.96 -6.66 -8.73
CA VAL A 102 -2.13 -5.76 -8.71
C VAL A 102 -1.73 -4.34 -8.30
N ILE A 103 -0.87 -4.16 -7.29
CA ILE A 103 -0.35 -2.84 -6.93
C ILE A 103 0.47 -2.24 -8.08
N SER A 104 1.29 -3.07 -8.73
CA SER A 104 2.19 -2.64 -9.79
C SER A 104 1.46 -2.23 -11.07
N ASN A 105 0.42 -2.97 -11.45
CA ASN A 105 -0.18 -2.88 -12.78
C ASN A 105 -1.65 -2.43 -12.76
N GLY A 106 -2.28 -2.38 -11.58
CA GLY A 106 -3.72 -2.21 -11.45
C GLY A 106 -4.49 -3.49 -11.76
N LYS A 107 -5.81 -3.46 -11.50
CA LYS A 107 -6.74 -4.55 -11.86
C LYS A 107 -8.18 -4.06 -11.85
N GLY A 108 -8.92 -4.29 -12.94
CA GLY A 108 -10.29 -3.83 -13.06
C GLY A 108 -10.36 -2.31 -12.96
N THR A 109 -11.10 -1.78 -11.99
CA THR A 109 -11.21 -0.34 -11.71
C THR A 109 -10.04 0.21 -10.87
N MET A 110 -9.20 -0.65 -10.29
CA MET A 110 -8.03 -0.22 -9.53
C MET A 110 -6.91 0.20 -10.50
N LEU A 111 -6.48 1.45 -10.38
CA LEU A 111 -5.36 2.01 -11.14
C LEU A 111 -4.02 1.38 -10.76
N SER A 112 -3.03 1.48 -11.65
CA SER A 112 -1.64 1.16 -11.32
C SER A 112 -1.08 2.19 -10.32
N TYR A 113 -0.35 1.69 -9.33
CA TYR A 113 0.44 2.50 -8.39
C TYR A 113 1.95 2.32 -8.63
N GLY A 114 2.34 1.76 -9.78
CA GLY A 114 3.73 1.44 -10.07
C GLY A 114 4.66 2.65 -10.11
N ALA A 115 4.15 3.80 -10.57
CA ALA A 115 4.93 5.03 -10.65
C ALA A 115 5.10 5.72 -9.27
N GLN A 116 4.17 5.48 -8.34
CA GLN A 116 4.11 6.15 -7.04
C GLN A 116 4.71 5.31 -5.91
N VAL A 117 4.64 3.98 -6.03
CA VAL A 117 5.08 3.04 -5.00
C VAL A 117 6.27 2.23 -5.52
N PRO A 118 7.49 2.42 -4.97
CA PRO A 118 8.66 1.64 -5.36
C PRO A 118 8.51 0.14 -5.06
N PRO A 119 9.20 -0.75 -5.80
CA PRO A 119 9.13 -2.20 -5.62
C PRO A 119 9.27 -2.71 -4.17
N ALA A 120 10.21 -2.15 -3.39
CA ALA A 120 10.39 -2.54 -1.99
C ALA A 120 9.18 -2.18 -1.12
N ASP A 121 8.61 -0.98 -1.33
CA ASP A 121 7.42 -0.51 -0.60
C ASP A 121 6.18 -1.33 -0.98
N ARG A 122 6.08 -1.83 -2.23
CA ARG A 122 5.00 -2.75 -2.62
C ARG A 122 5.04 -4.04 -1.81
N TRP A 123 6.22 -4.62 -1.61
CA TRP A 123 6.36 -5.80 -0.75
C TRP A 123 6.07 -5.50 0.71
N ALA A 124 6.45 -4.32 1.21
CA ALA A 124 6.10 -3.88 2.55
C ALA A 124 4.56 -3.79 2.72
N ILE A 125 3.86 -3.19 1.76
CA ILE A 125 2.39 -3.15 1.74
C ILE A 125 1.81 -4.57 1.72
N VAL A 126 2.34 -5.46 0.88
CA VAL A 126 1.88 -6.86 0.82
C VAL A 126 2.04 -7.54 2.19
N ALA A 127 3.18 -7.38 2.85
CA ALA A 127 3.41 -7.93 4.19
C ALA A 127 2.40 -7.38 5.21
N TYR A 128 2.12 -6.08 5.18
CA TYR A 128 1.12 -5.46 6.04
C TYR A 128 -0.30 -5.96 5.76
N ILE A 129 -0.69 -6.15 4.50
CA ILE A 129 -1.98 -6.76 4.14
C ILE A 129 -2.09 -8.17 4.71
N ARG A 130 -1.02 -8.98 4.68
CA ARG A 130 -1.03 -10.31 5.30
C ARG A 130 -1.18 -10.24 6.81
N ALA A 131 -0.53 -9.29 7.48
CA ALA A 131 -0.72 -9.06 8.90
C ALA A 131 -2.17 -8.68 9.23
N LEU A 132 -2.81 -7.81 8.43
CA LEU A 132 -4.23 -7.46 8.56
C LEU A 132 -5.16 -8.67 8.38
N GLN A 133 -4.87 -9.53 7.39
CA GLN A 133 -5.65 -10.74 7.16
C GLN A 133 -5.53 -11.73 8.34
N LEU A 134 -4.33 -11.83 8.94
CA LEU A 134 -4.09 -12.66 10.11
C LEU A 134 -4.82 -12.10 11.34
N SER A 135 -4.77 -10.80 11.59
CA SER A 135 -5.42 -10.19 12.77
C SER A 135 -6.94 -10.36 12.77
N GLN A 136 -7.57 -10.40 11.58
CA GLN A 136 -9.02 -10.60 11.43
C GLN A 136 -9.44 -12.07 11.55
N GLY A 137 -8.51 -13.00 11.34
CA GLY A 137 -8.75 -14.45 11.43
C GLY A 137 -8.20 -15.10 12.70
N ALA A 138 -7.53 -14.34 13.57
CA ALA A 138 -6.91 -14.85 14.79
C ALA A 138 -7.96 -15.24 15.82
N THR A 139 -7.86 -16.45 16.35
CA THR A 139 -8.62 -16.90 17.52
C THR A 139 -7.74 -16.78 18.76
N LEU A 140 -8.32 -16.63 19.95
CA LEU A 140 -7.54 -16.62 21.19
C LEU A 140 -6.65 -17.86 21.31
N ALA A 141 -7.17 -19.03 20.94
CA ALA A 141 -6.44 -20.29 20.97
C ALA A 141 -5.22 -20.31 20.02
N SER A 142 -5.19 -19.45 19.00
CA SER A 142 -4.06 -19.37 18.06
C SER A 142 -2.91 -18.48 18.54
N LEU A 143 -3.08 -17.78 19.67
CA LEU A 143 -2.06 -16.89 20.23
C LEU A 143 -1.10 -17.66 21.17
N PRO A 144 0.15 -17.18 21.35
CA PRO A 144 1.03 -17.66 22.41
C PRO A 144 0.38 -17.57 23.81
N PRO A 145 0.71 -18.45 24.77
CA PRO A 145 0.10 -18.45 26.10
C PRO A 145 0.20 -17.10 26.83
N GLU A 146 1.32 -16.39 26.65
CA GLU A 146 1.55 -15.05 27.19
C GLU A 146 0.54 -14.01 26.65
N ASP A 147 0.26 -14.07 25.35
CA ASP A 147 -0.69 -13.20 24.68
C ASP A 147 -2.13 -13.58 25.05
N GLN A 148 -2.43 -14.88 25.19
CA GLN A 148 -3.73 -15.33 25.70
C GLN A 148 -4.01 -14.79 27.10
N ALA A 149 -3.02 -14.85 27.99
CA ALA A 149 -3.13 -14.32 29.35
C ALA A 149 -3.31 -12.80 29.36
N TRP A 150 -2.59 -12.08 28.49
CA TRP A 150 -2.75 -10.63 28.32
C TRP A 150 -4.14 -10.25 27.84
N VAL A 151 -4.67 -10.91 26.79
CA VAL A 151 -6.04 -10.62 26.30
C VAL A 151 -7.09 -10.95 27.37
N ALA A 152 -6.94 -12.08 28.07
CA ALA A 152 -7.85 -12.45 29.16
C ALA A 152 -7.82 -11.43 30.32
N ALA A 153 -6.66 -10.84 30.61
CA ALA A 153 -6.52 -9.76 31.61
C ALA A 153 -7.09 -8.43 31.11
N ALA A 154 -6.85 -8.06 29.85
CA ALA A 154 -7.36 -6.84 29.24
C ALA A 154 -8.90 -6.84 29.14
N GLY A 155 -9.51 -7.99 28.84
CA GLY A 155 -10.97 -8.13 28.80
C GLY A 155 -11.69 -7.99 30.15
N ARG A 156 -10.95 -8.07 31.28
CA ARG A 156 -11.47 -7.79 32.63
C ARG A 156 -11.41 -6.31 33.01
N SER A 157 -10.70 -5.50 32.22
CA SER A 157 -10.55 -4.06 32.41
C SER A 157 -11.49 -3.33 31.45
N SER A 158 -12.79 -3.32 31.74
CA SER A 158 -13.73 -2.47 30.99
C SER A 158 -13.32 -0.99 31.14
N PRO A 159 -13.44 -0.14 30.10
CA PRO A 159 -13.11 1.27 30.22
C PRO A 159 -14.13 1.94 31.12
N GLY A 160 -13.76 2.17 32.39
CA GLY A 160 -14.50 3.06 33.27
C GLY A 160 -14.55 4.46 32.65
N GLU A 161 -15.76 5.03 32.59
CA GLU A 161 -16.06 6.42 32.27
C GLU A 161 -14.96 7.37 32.76
N ARG A 162 -14.24 7.96 31.83
CA ARG A 162 -13.55 9.23 32.09
C ARG A 162 -14.56 10.34 31.83
N LYS A 163 -15.01 10.96 32.93
CA LYS A 163 -15.80 12.20 32.95
C LYS A 163 -15.13 13.32 32.18
#